data_AF-A0A971K890-F1
#
_entry.id   AF-A0A971K890-F1
#
_cell.length_a   1.000
_cell.length_b   1.000
_cell.length_c   1.000
_cell.angle_alpha   90.00
_cell.angle_beta   90.00
_cell.angle_gamma   90.00
#
_symmetry.space_group_name_H-M   'P 1'
#
loop_
_entity.id
_entity.type
_entity.pdbx_description
1 polymer ?
#
loop_
_entity_poly.entity_id
_entity_poly.type
_entity_poly.pdbx_seq_one_letter_code
_entity_poly.pdbx_strand_id
1 'polypeptide(L)'
;MKNIFYLFLLCVLVTAGCTTTGGNTSDNPIVKSGNRVLEVRAGSPVDVELAARLSTGFSWKLVYPLPEGIILAAENVRTSGKDKTGAEDIQVFRIKARPGEYTLTFRYGEHWKSKPEFIDTCTVTIIAK
;
A
#
# COMPACT_ATOMS: atom_id res chain seq x y z
N MET A 1 -26.26 -12.94 -65.20
CA MET A 1 -26.84 -12.25 -64.02
C MET A 1 -25.70 -12.10 -63.01
N LYS A 2 -24.91 -11.03 -63.07
CA LYS A 2 -25.10 -9.72 -62.41
C LYS A 2 -24.95 -9.82 -60.87
N ASN A 3 -23.75 -9.44 -60.41
CA ASN A 3 -23.34 -8.70 -59.21
C ASN A 3 -24.15 -8.85 -57.92
N ILE A 4 -23.43 -8.95 -56.77
CA ILE A 4 -23.65 -8.32 -55.44
C ILE A 4 -23.10 -9.26 -54.37
N PHE A 5 -22.37 -8.89 -53.32
CA PHE A 5 -21.89 -7.62 -52.78
C PHE A 5 -21.29 -8.04 -51.43
N TYR A 6 -19.98 -7.98 -51.20
CA TYR A 6 -19.47 -7.83 -49.83
C TYR A 6 -18.12 -7.12 -49.89
N LEU A 7 -18.26 -5.80 -49.92
CA LEU A 7 -17.26 -4.79 -49.65
C LEU A 7 -16.86 -4.92 -48.16
N PHE A 8 -15.80 -5.67 -47.85
CA PHE A 8 -15.21 -5.68 -46.50
C PHE A 8 -14.36 -4.43 -46.32
N LEU A 9 -15.03 -3.35 -45.91
CA LEU A 9 -14.48 -2.05 -45.58
C LEU A 9 -14.23 -1.97 -44.06
N LEU A 10 -13.07 -1.40 -43.70
CA LEU A 10 -12.75 -0.72 -42.43
C LEU A 10 -12.55 -1.61 -41.17
N CYS A 11 -11.38 -1.54 -40.54
CA CYS A 11 -11.06 -0.47 -39.59
C CYS A 11 -9.63 -0.67 -39.02
N VAL A 12 -8.78 0.34 -39.22
CA VAL A 12 -7.47 0.47 -38.58
C VAL A 12 -7.68 0.86 -37.12
N LEU A 13 -7.06 0.13 -36.19
CA LEU A 13 -6.82 0.65 -34.84
C LEU A 13 -5.34 0.52 -34.49
N VAL A 14 -4.72 1.70 -34.44
CA VAL A 14 -3.36 1.99 -33.99
C VAL A 14 -3.19 1.46 -32.58
N THR A 15 -2.33 0.46 -32.40
CA THR A 15 -1.90 0.06 -31.05
C THR A 15 -0.95 1.12 -30.53
N ALA A 16 -1.46 2.00 -29.66
CA ALA A 16 -0.65 2.88 -28.85
C ALA A 16 0.26 2.01 -27.96
N GLY A 17 1.53 1.90 -28.32
CA GLY A 17 2.57 1.36 -27.44
C GLY A 17 2.74 2.31 -26.27
N CYS A 18 2.12 2.01 -25.14
CA CYS A 18 2.43 2.68 -23.88
C CYS A 18 3.82 2.19 -23.44
N THR A 19 4.84 3.00 -23.72
CA THR A 19 6.17 2.83 -23.15
C THR A 19 6.06 3.01 -21.65
N THR A 20 6.14 1.91 -20.91
CA THR A 20 6.27 1.96 -19.46
C THR A 20 7.68 2.44 -19.14
N THR A 21 7.79 3.72 -18.79
CA THR A 21 9.00 4.35 -18.29
C THR A 21 9.47 3.60 -17.04
N GLY A 22 10.59 2.90 -17.16
CA GLY A 22 11.35 2.39 -16.03
C GLY A 22 11.90 3.55 -15.21
N GLY A 23 11.42 3.68 -13.97
CA GLY A 23 11.99 4.54 -12.94
C GLY A 23 12.46 3.68 -11.79
N ASN A 24 13.76 3.70 -11.50
CA ASN A 24 14.37 2.98 -10.38
C ASN A 24 13.86 3.55 -9.05
N THR A 25 12.81 2.96 -8.49
CA THR A 25 12.44 3.07 -7.08
C THR A 25 12.32 1.65 -6.57
N SER A 26 12.78 1.32 -5.35
CA SER A 26 12.50 -0.01 -4.81
C SER A 26 10.99 -0.10 -4.59
N ASP A 27 10.27 -0.63 -5.59
CA ASP A 27 8.81 -0.76 -5.59
C ASP A 27 8.41 -1.94 -4.70
N ASN A 28 8.60 -1.77 -3.39
CA ASN A 28 7.94 -2.67 -2.44
C ASN A 28 6.43 -2.57 -2.68
N PRO A 29 5.67 -3.67 -2.57
CA PRO A 29 4.21 -3.58 -2.62
C PRO A 29 3.72 -2.57 -1.58
N ILE A 30 2.95 -1.57 -2.03
CA ILE A 30 2.41 -0.52 -1.17
C ILE A 30 0.96 -0.83 -0.82
N VAL A 31 0.67 -0.80 0.48
CA VAL A 31 -0.68 -0.96 1.02
C VAL A 31 -1.16 0.37 1.53
N LYS A 32 -2.25 0.88 0.97
CA LYS A 32 -2.96 2.06 1.51
C LYS A 32 -4.06 1.60 2.47
N SER A 33 -4.50 2.48 3.37
CA SER A 33 -5.48 2.22 4.42
C SER A 33 -6.71 1.38 3.99
N GLY A 34 -7.18 0.50 4.89
CA GLY A 34 -8.36 -0.37 4.72
C GLY A 34 -8.04 -1.86 4.91
N ASN A 35 -9.08 -2.71 4.90
CA ASN A 35 -8.89 -4.17 4.96
C ASN A 35 -8.36 -4.70 3.63
N ARG A 36 -7.10 -5.15 3.59
CA ARG A 36 -6.42 -5.61 2.37
C ARG A 36 -5.75 -6.96 2.57
N VAL A 37 -5.79 -7.79 1.53
CA VAL A 37 -5.03 -9.04 1.42
C VAL A 37 -3.93 -8.85 0.40
N LEU A 38 -2.69 -9.21 0.73
CA LEU A 38 -1.53 -9.10 -0.15
C LEU A 38 -0.83 -10.43 -0.26
N GLU A 39 -0.66 -10.91 -1.49
CA GLU A 39 0.20 -12.03 -1.76
C GLU A 39 1.60 -11.53 -2.13
N VAL A 40 2.61 -12.02 -1.43
CA VAL A 40 4.01 -11.61 -1.62
C VAL A 40 4.95 -12.80 -1.53
N ARG A 41 6.16 -12.64 -2.04
CA ARG A 41 7.22 -13.62 -1.84
C ARG A 41 7.71 -13.59 -0.40
N ALA A 42 7.90 -14.74 0.22
CA ALA A 42 8.45 -14.84 1.57
C ALA A 42 9.81 -14.14 1.68
N GLY A 43 9.99 -13.39 2.77
CA GLY A 43 11.18 -12.58 3.05
C GLY A 43 11.26 -11.26 2.29
N SER A 44 10.44 -11.04 1.25
CA SER A 44 10.39 -9.76 0.55
C SER A 44 9.75 -8.69 1.44
N PRO A 45 10.30 -7.45 1.46
CA PRO A 45 9.71 -6.35 2.20
C PRO A 45 8.41 -5.86 1.54
N VAL A 46 7.46 -5.45 2.36
CA VAL A 46 6.19 -4.81 2.01
C VAL A 46 6.09 -3.51 2.78
N ASP A 47 5.70 -2.43 2.12
CA ASP A 47 5.53 -1.13 2.77
C ASP A 47 4.02 -0.88 2.98
N VAL A 48 3.60 -0.81 4.24
CA VAL A 48 2.24 -0.38 4.61
C VAL A 48 2.26 1.12 4.85
N GLU A 49 1.58 1.87 3.99
CA GLU A 49 1.54 3.32 4.01
C GLU A 49 0.19 3.82 4.50
N LEU A 50 0.20 4.48 5.65
CA LEU A 50 -0.99 4.98 6.29
C LEU A 50 -0.89 6.50 6.44
N ALA A 51 -1.89 7.21 5.91
CA ALA A 51 -2.04 8.63 6.08
C ALA A 51 -2.18 8.98 7.57
N ALA A 52 -1.47 10.01 8.02
CA ALA A 52 -1.37 10.42 9.40
C ALA A 52 -1.35 11.96 9.52
N ARG A 53 -1.65 12.46 10.71
CA ARG A 53 -1.54 13.87 11.08
C ARG A 53 -0.66 13.97 12.32
N LEU A 54 0.64 13.84 12.13
CA LEU A 54 1.58 13.70 13.25
C LEU A 54 1.71 15.01 14.04
N SER A 55 1.50 16.15 13.38
CA SER A 55 1.50 17.48 14.02
C SER A 55 0.36 17.67 15.03
N THR A 56 -0.73 16.91 14.93
CA THR A 56 -1.81 16.89 15.95
C THR A 56 -1.52 15.86 17.04
N GLY A 57 -0.36 15.21 17.00
CA GLY A 57 0.09 14.11 17.83
C GLY A 57 -0.39 12.74 17.35
N PHE A 58 -1.50 12.66 16.59
CA PHE A 58 -2.12 11.40 16.21
C PHE A 58 -1.18 10.58 15.33
N SER A 59 -1.10 9.28 15.60
CA SER A 59 -0.25 8.36 14.83
C SER A 59 -0.84 6.96 14.78
N TRP A 60 -0.40 6.19 13.78
CA TRP A 60 -0.62 4.76 13.67
C TRP A 60 0.37 4.02 14.54
N LYS A 61 -0.11 2.96 15.20
CA LYS A 61 0.72 1.95 15.84
C LYS A 61 0.30 0.56 15.41
N LEU A 62 1.29 -0.28 15.15
CA LEU A 62 1.10 -1.71 14.95
C LEU A 62 0.77 -2.35 16.31
N VAL A 63 -0.27 -3.18 16.35
CA VAL A 63 -0.73 -3.84 17.58
C VAL A 63 0.18 -5.02 17.90
N TYR A 64 0.61 -5.11 19.16
CA TYR A 64 1.45 -6.19 19.68
C TYR A 64 0.63 -7.16 20.56
N PRO A 65 1.08 -8.43 20.70
CA PRO A 65 2.26 -9.04 20.09
C PRO A 65 2.09 -9.27 18.58
N LEU A 66 3.20 -9.26 17.83
CA LEU A 66 3.18 -9.63 16.42
C LEU A 66 3.10 -11.15 16.26
N PRO A 67 2.42 -11.67 15.21
CA PRO A 67 2.48 -13.08 14.87
C PRO A 67 3.92 -13.56 14.68
N GLU A 68 4.22 -14.78 15.12
CA GLU A 68 5.53 -15.40 14.88
C GLU A 68 5.79 -15.49 13.37
N GLY A 69 6.93 -14.99 12.91
CA GLY A 69 7.27 -14.95 11.47
C GLY A 69 7.08 -13.58 10.81
N ILE A 70 6.46 -12.61 11.50
CA ILE A 70 6.44 -11.21 11.09
C ILE A 70 7.62 -10.45 11.71
N ILE A 71 8.25 -9.61 10.89
CA ILE A 71 9.33 -8.70 11.29
C ILE A 71 8.95 -7.29 10.84
N LEU A 72 8.81 -6.36 11.79
CA LEU A 72 8.80 -4.94 11.49
C LEU A 72 10.25 -4.51 11.24
N ALA A 73 10.62 -4.35 9.97
CA ALA A 73 11.98 -4.04 9.58
C ALA A 73 12.31 -2.54 9.70
N ALA A 74 11.31 -1.66 9.53
CA ALA A 74 11.44 -0.22 9.75
C ALA A 74 10.07 0.45 9.94
N GLU A 75 10.06 1.57 10.64
CA GLU A 75 8.94 2.53 10.69
C GLU A 75 9.53 3.90 10.28
N ASN A 76 8.96 4.53 9.26
CA ASN A 76 9.39 5.83 8.75
C ASN A 76 8.21 6.77 8.57
N VAL A 77 8.49 8.06 8.41
CA VAL A 77 7.51 9.11 8.08
C VAL A 77 7.97 9.81 6.82
N ARG A 78 7.03 10.11 5.92
CA ARG A 78 7.24 10.98 4.76
C ARG A 78 6.06 11.90 4.56
N THR A 79 6.27 13.05 3.94
CA THR A 79 5.20 14.00 3.64
C THR A 79 4.64 13.74 2.24
N SER A 80 3.31 13.78 2.08
CA SER A 80 2.66 13.60 0.77
C SER A 80 2.76 14.88 -0.07
N GLY A 81 3.85 15.00 -0.84
CA GLY A 81 4.01 16.05 -1.84
C GLY A 81 4.91 17.22 -1.43
N LYS A 82 5.45 17.88 -2.47
CA LYS A 82 6.48 18.93 -2.41
C LYS A 82 6.09 20.07 -1.47
N ASP A 83 6.87 20.30 -0.41
CA ASP A 83 7.01 21.53 0.38
C ASP A 83 5.78 22.44 0.49
N LYS A 84 4.59 21.87 0.70
CA LYS A 84 3.38 22.62 1.01
C LYS A 84 3.11 22.49 2.50
N THR A 85 3.08 23.62 3.19
CA THR A 85 2.65 23.68 4.59
C THR A 85 1.25 23.08 4.71
N GLY A 86 1.09 22.07 5.57
CA GLY A 86 -0.17 21.35 5.77
C GLY A 86 -0.37 20.13 4.86
N ALA A 87 0.65 19.70 4.12
CA ALA A 87 0.63 18.40 3.44
C ALA A 87 0.47 17.26 4.45
N GLU A 88 -0.22 16.20 4.02
CA GLU A 88 -0.54 15.05 4.87
C GLU A 88 0.71 14.22 5.16
N ASP A 89 0.90 13.79 6.40
CA ASP A 89 1.98 12.88 6.76
C ASP A 89 1.60 11.45 6.34
N ILE A 90 2.58 10.66 5.95
CA ILE A 90 2.41 9.23 5.66
C ILE A 90 3.36 8.48 6.58
N GLN A 91 2.82 7.64 7.45
CA GLN A 91 3.59 6.65 8.19
C GLN A 91 3.77 5.40 7.33
N VAL A 92 5.02 4.95 7.20
CA VAL A 92 5.41 3.80 6.39
C VAL A 92 5.95 2.73 7.32
N PHE A 93 5.27 1.58 7.38
CA PHE A 93 5.70 0.40 8.10
C PHE A 93 6.26 -0.62 7.13
N ARG A 94 7.56 -0.87 7.18
CA ARG A 94 8.22 -1.88 6.35
C ARG A 94 8.18 -3.23 7.05
N ILE A 95 7.43 -4.16 6.48
CA ILE A 95 7.18 -5.48 7.03
C ILE A 95 7.89 -6.54 6.19
N LYS A 96 8.47 -7.55 6.84
CA LYS A 96 8.90 -8.81 6.21
C LYS A 96 8.15 -9.96 6.88
N ALA A 97 7.80 -10.96 6.09
CA ALA A 97 7.10 -12.15 6.55
C ALA A 97 7.85 -13.42 6.14
N ARG A 98 7.97 -14.39 7.05
CA ARG A 98 8.29 -15.79 6.70
C ARG A 98 7.14 -16.42 5.91
N PRO A 99 7.30 -17.58 5.25
CA PRO A 99 6.18 -18.23 4.58
C PRO A 99 4.99 -18.43 5.54
N GLY A 100 3.77 -18.15 5.09
CA GLY A 100 2.56 -18.24 5.89
C GLY A 100 1.56 -17.11 5.64
N GLU A 101 0.44 -17.15 6.36
CA GLU A 101 -0.60 -16.13 6.33
C GLU A 101 -0.68 -15.41 7.69
N TYR A 102 -0.65 -14.09 7.66
CA TYR A 102 -0.59 -13.25 8.86
C TYR A 102 -1.52 -12.07 8.74
N THR A 103 -2.27 -11.78 9.80
CA THR A 103 -3.10 -10.58 9.91
C THR A 103 -2.44 -9.58 10.85
N LEU A 104 -2.21 -8.37 10.36
CA LEU A 104 -1.64 -7.25 11.09
C LEU A 104 -2.68 -6.18 11.31
N THR A 105 -2.79 -5.68 12.54
CA THR A 105 -3.71 -4.60 12.89
C THR A 105 -2.92 -3.35 13.26
N PHE A 106 -3.29 -2.24 12.66
CA PHE A 106 -2.79 -0.91 12.96
C PHE A 106 -3.93 -0.10 13.57
N ARG A 107 -3.63 0.68 14.61
CA ARG A 107 -4.59 1.57 15.25
C ARG A 107 -4.11 3.02 15.23
N TYR A 108 -4.99 3.92 14.80
CA TYR A 108 -4.72 5.35 14.74
C TYR A 108 -5.33 6.04 15.95
N GLY A 109 -4.53 6.81 16.68
CA GLY A 109 -5.02 7.48 17.88
C GLY A 109 -3.97 8.29 18.62
N GLU A 110 -4.37 8.77 19.79
CA GLU A 110 -3.55 9.63 20.65
C GLU A 110 -2.72 8.82 21.64
N HIS A 111 -1.70 8.13 21.13
CA HIS A 111 -0.91 7.16 21.93
C HIS A 111 -0.15 7.77 23.12
N TRP A 112 -0.06 9.10 23.23
CA TRP A 112 0.54 9.77 24.40
C TRP A 112 -0.42 9.92 25.58
N LYS A 113 -1.72 9.70 25.41
CA LYS A 113 -2.69 9.70 26.51
C LYS A 113 -2.60 8.40 27.29
N SER A 114 -2.78 8.46 28.61
CA SER A 114 -2.82 7.25 29.47
C SER A 114 -3.96 6.29 29.09
N LYS A 115 -5.00 6.82 28.45
CA LYS A 115 -6.10 6.05 27.83
C LYS A 115 -6.26 6.54 26.39
N PRO A 116 -5.50 5.96 25.43
CA PRO A 116 -5.60 6.34 24.04
C PRO A 116 -7.00 6.03 23.50
N GLU A 117 -7.60 6.99 22.82
CA GLU A 117 -8.78 6.74 21.99
C GLU A 117 -8.31 6.45 20.56
N PHE A 118 -8.77 5.32 20.02
CA PHE A 118 -8.46 4.93 18.64
C PHE A 118 -9.62 5.33 17.75
N ILE A 119 -9.35 6.23 16.81
CA ILE A 119 -10.38 6.78 15.91
C ILE A 119 -10.39 6.09 14.55
N ASP A 120 -9.37 5.27 14.26
CA ASP A 120 -9.31 4.45 13.06
C ASP A 120 -8.53 3.14 13.27
N THR A 121 -8.81 2.15 12.45
CA THR A 121 -8.17 0.84 12.44
C THR A 121 -7.95 0.36 11.01
N CYS A 122 -6.75 -0.10 10.71
CA CYS A 122 -6.39 -0.69 9.44
C CYS A 122 -5.93 -2.14 9.67
N THR A 123 -6.47 -3.08 8.89
CA THR A 123 -6.07 -4.49 8.98
C THR A 123 -5.49 -4.95 7.66
N VAL A 124 -4.31 -5.55 7.70
CA VAL A 124 -3.60 -6.04 6.52
C VAL A 124 -3.32 -7.53 6.69
N THR A 125 -3.83 -8.35 5.79
CA THR A 125 -3.48 -9.77 5.69
C THR A 125 -2.36 -9.93 4.67
N ILE A 126 -1.25 -10.54 5.10
CA ILE A 126 -0.09 -10.84 4.26
C ILE A 126 -0.04 -12.36 4.08
N ILE A 127 -0.12 -12.81 2.84
CA ILE A 127 0.09 -14.20 2.42
C ILE A 127 1.47 -14.27 1.78
N ALA A 128 2.45 -14.78 2.52
CA ALA A 128 3.81 -14.95 2.08
C ALA A 128 4.02 -16.37 1.55
N LYS A 129 4.36 -16.48 0.26
CA LYS A 129 4.59 -17.76 -0.44
C LYS A 129 6.08 -17.99 -0.69
#